data_AF-A0AAD0GH87-F1
#
_entry.id   AF-A0AAD0GH87-F1
#
_cell.length_a   1.000
_cell.length_b   1.000
_cell.length_c   1.000
_cell.angle_alpha   90.00
_cell.angle_beta   90.00
_cell.angle_gamma   90.00
#
_symmetry.space_group_name_H-M   'P 1'
#
loop_
_entity.id
_entity.type
_entity.pdbx_description
1 polymer ?
#
loop_
_entity_poly.entity_id
_entity_poly.type
_entity_poly.pdbx_seq_one_letter_code
_entity_poly.pdbx_strand_id
1 'polypeptide(L)'
;MKKKISLSEEDQTLFRQLMTGTRQIKQDTIVHRPQRKKVSEVPVKRLIQEQADASHYFSDEFQPLLNTEGAMKYVRADVSHFELKKLRRGDYSPELFLDLHGLTQMQAKQELGALIAACRREHVFCACVMHGHGKHILKQQTPLWLAQHPHVMAFHQAPKEYGGDAALLVLIEVEEWQPPELP
;
A
#
# COMPACT_ATOMS: atom_id res chain seq x y z
N MET A 1 -0.68 21.77 32.54
CA MET A 1 -0.79 23.24 32.70
C MET A 1 0.35 23.72 33.60
N LYS A 2 1.28 24.54 33.10
CA LYS A 2 2.38 25.08 33.93
C LYS A 2 1.83 26.19 34.82
N LYS A 3 1.90 26.02 36.15
CA LYS A 3 1.58 27.08 37.12
C LYS A 3 2.58 28.23 36.91
N LYS A 4 2.08 29.41 36.50
CA LYS A 4 2.89 30.63 36.52
C LYS A 4 3.03 31.04 37.98
N ILE A 5 4.25 30.90 38.52
CA ILE A 5 4.58 31.44 39.84
C ILE A 5 4.66 32.95 39.66
N SER A 6 3.66 33.67 40.16
CA SER A 6 3.66 35.14 40.20
C SER A 6 4.45 35.58 41.43
N LEU A 7 5.58 36.26 41.24
CA LEU A 7 6.33 36.87 42.34
C LEU A 7 5.61 38.11 42.88
N SER A 8 5.65 38.30 44.19
CA SER A 8 5.11 39.50 44.85
C SER A 8 5.88 40.75 44.42
N GLU A 9 5.29 41.94 44.56
CA GLU A 9 5.97 43.20 44.24
C GLU A 9 7.17 43.45 45.17
N GLU A 10 7.09 43.01 46.42
CA GLU A 10 8.18 43.07 47.40
C GLU A 10 9.39 42.24 46.94
N ASP A 11 9.16 41.01 46.49
CA ASP A 11 10.24 40.15 45.99
C ASP A 11 10.90 40.74 44.72
N GLN A 12 10.09 41.38 43.87
CA GLN A 12 10.60 42.03 42.65
C GLN A 12 11.46 43.25 42.97
N THR A 13 11.08 44.05 43.97
CA THR A 13 11.84 45.23 44.38
C THR A 13 13.16 44.85 45.07
N LEU A 14 13.12 43.86 45.98
CA LEU A 14 14.30 43.31 46.63
C LEU A 14 15.31 42.76 45.61
N PHE A 15 14.82 42.01 44.61
CA PHE A 15 15.67 41.48 43.54
C PHE A 15 16.37 42.59 42.75
N ARG A 16 15.65 43.67 42.39
CA ARG A 16 16.22 44.80 41.65
C ARG A 16 17.32 45.50 42.45
N GLN A 17 17.12 45.68 43.76
CA GLN A 17 18.14 46.26 44.63
C GLN A 17 19.39 45.38 44.71
N LEU A 18 19.24 44.07 44.84
CA LEU A 18 20.38 43.14 44.90
C LEU A 18 21.14 43.04 43.57
N MET A 19 20.47 43.30 42.45
CA MET A 19 21.07 43.25 41.11
C MET A 19 21.69 44.58 40.65
N THR A 20 21.70 45.61 41.50
CA THR A 20 22.27 46.92 41.17
C THR A 20 23.77 46.79 40.91
N GLY A 21 24.23 47.13 39.70
CA GLY A 21 25.62 46.98 39.26
C GLY A 21 25.86 45.80 38.31
N THR A 22 24.85 44.96 38.06
CA THR A 22 24.93 43.91 37.05
C THR A 22 24.57 44.44 35.67
N ARG A 23 25.26 43.96 34.63
CA ARG A 23 24.94 44.27 33.23
C ARG A 23 24.21 43.09 32.62
N GLN A 24 23.04 43.33 32.06
CA GLN A 24 22.30 42.29 31.35
C GLN A 24 23.15 41.77 30.17
N ILE A 25 23.37 40.46 30.14
CA ILE A 25 24.06 39.80 29.04
C ILE A 25 23.15 39.87 27.82
N LYS A 26 23.66 40.42 26.70
CA LYS A 26 22.97 40.33 25.41
C LYS A 26 23.05 38.88 24.95
N GLN A 27 21.94 38.16 25.06
CA GLN A 27 21.83 36.84 24.45
C GLN A 27 21.68 37.02 22.94
N ASP A 28 22.73 36.67 22.21
CA ASP A 28 22.69 36.47 20.75
C ASP A 28 22.07 35.08 20.47
N THR A 29 20.79 34.94 20.80
CA THR A 29 20.07 33.68 20.63
C THR A 29 19.77 33.49 19.15
N ILE A 30 20.65 32.75 18.46
CA ILE A 30 20.37 32.26 17.11
C ILE A 30 19.21 31.26 17.23
N VAL A 31 18.01 31.70 16.87
CA VAL A 31 16.84 30.83 16.83
C VAL A 31 16.98 29.92 15.61
N HIS A 32 17.51 28.72 15.80
CA HIS A 32 17.44 27.68 14.77
C HIS A 32 15.95 27.42 14.48
N ARG A 33 15.48 27.79 13.27
CA ARG A 33 14.15 27.38 12.83
C ARG A 33 14.09 25.85 12.92
N PRO A 34 13.08 25.27 13.58
CA PRO A 34 12.89 23.83 13.53
C PRO A 34 12.81 23.45 12.05
N GLN A 35 13.60 22.47 11.63
CA GLN A 35 13.51 21.95 10.28
C GLN A 35 12.06 21.51 10.07
N ARG A 36 11.34 22.17 9.16
CA ARG A 36 10.01 21.73 8.75
C ARG A 36 10.18 20.30 8.24
N LYS A 37 9.56 19.32 8.93
CA LYS A 37 9.44 17.97 8.38
C LYS A 37 8.81 18.11 7.00
N LYS A 38 9.51 17.65 5.96
CA LYS A 38 8.92 17.56 4.62
C LYS A 38 7.71 16.65 4.75
N VAL A 39 6.52 17.18 4.47
CA VAL A 39 5.29 16.38 4.39
C VAL A 39 5.32 15.67 3.04
N SER A 40 6.26 14.72 2.87
CA SER A 40 6.33 13.85 1.69
C SER A 40 5.66 12.50 1.94
N GLU A 41 5.20 12.26 3.17
CA GLU A 41 4.56 11.00 3.54
C GLU A 41 3.05 11.10 3.37
N VAL A 42 2.49 10.17 2.59
CA VAL A 42 1.04 9.99 2.49
C VAL A 42 0.50 9.77 3.90
N PRO A 43 -0.55 10.50 4.33
CA PRO A 43 -1.08 10.32 5.69
C PRO A 43 -1.47 8.86 5.94
N VAL A 44 -1.01 8.28 7.05
CA VAL A 44 -1.32 6.88 7.44
C VAL A 44 -2.83 6.58 7.39
N LYS A 45 -3.65 7.57 7.74
CA LYS A 45 -5.11 7.46 7.67
C LYS A 45 -5.63 7.23 6.25
N ARG A 46 -5.01 7.86 5.25
CA ARG A 46 -5.37 7.70 3.83
C ARG A 46 -5.02 6.29 3.34
N LEU A 47 -3.84 5.79 3.73
CA LEU A 47 -3.41 4.42 3.43
C LEU A 47 -4.39 3.36 3.94
N ILE A 48 -4.78 3.48 5.22
CA ILE A 48 -5.73 2.55 5.84
C ILE A 48 -7.08 2.61 5.13
N GLN A 49 -7.53 3.81 4.73
CA GLN A 49 -8.79 3.97 4.00
C GLN A 49 -8.73 3.31 2.62
N GLU A 50 -7.68 3.59 1.83
CA GLU A 50 -7.49 3.00 0.49
C GLU A 50 -7.43 1.47 0.55
N GLN A 51 -6.75 0.92 1.56
CA GLN A 51 -6.72 -0.53 1.82
C GLN A 51 -8.10 -1.09 2.18
N ALA A 52 -8.85 -0.40 3.04
CA ALA A 52 -10.20 -0.82 3.44
C ALA A 52 -11.17 -0.78 2.24
N ASP A 53 -11.10 0.27 1.42
CA ASP A 53 -11.95 0.44 0.24
C ASP A 53 -11.66 -0.64 -0.82
N ALA A 54 -10.38 -0.97 -1.06
CA ALA A 54 -9.99 -2.03 -1.99
C ALA A 54 -10.39 -3.43 -1.48
N SER A 55 -10.19 -3.71 -0.18
CA SER A 55 -10.55 -5.00 0.41
C SER A 55 -12.06 -5.22 0.57
N HIS A 56 -12.86 -4.16 0.52
CA HIS A 56 -14.32 -4.22 0.57
C HIS A 56 -14.94 -5.08 -0.55
N TYR A 57 -14.28 -5.14 -1.71
CA TYR A 57 -14.78 -5.90 -2.87
C TYR A 57 -14.64 -7.42 -2.72
N PHE A 58 -13.93 -7.91 -1.69
CA PHE A 58 -13.63 -9.34 -1.55
C PHE A 58 -14.68 -10.09 -0.71
N SER A 59 -15.73 -10.56 -1.38
CA SER A 59 -16.75 -11.44 -0.77
C SER A 59 -16.33 -12.91 -0.79
N ASP A 60 -16.62 -13.63 0.30
CA ASP A 60 -16.45 -15.09 0.38
C ASP A 60 -17.67 -15.86 -0.15
N GLU A 61 -18.84 -15.20 -0.23
CA GLU A 61 -20.09 -15.82 -0.66
C GLU A 61 -20.24 -15.82 -2.19
N PHE A 62 -19.60 -14.86 -2.86
CA PHE A 62 -19.65 -14.75 -4.31
C PHE A 62 -18.55 -15.57 -4.97
N GLN A 63 -18.94 -16.50 -5.84
CA GLN A 63 -18.01 -17.35 -6.60
C GLN A 63 -18.10 -17.00 -8.09
N PRO A 64 -17.13 -16.25 -8.64
CA PRO A 64 -17.07 -16.02 -10.07
C PRO A 64 -16.84 -17.35 -10.83
N LEU A 65 -17.42 -17.47 -12.02
CA LEU A 65 -17.22 -18.62 -12.88
C LEU A 65 -15.81 -18.58 -13.48
N LEU A 66 -14.85 -19.16 -12.77
CA LEU A 66 -13.48 -19.32 -13.23
C LEU A 66 -13.29 -20.69 -13.87
N ASN A 67 -12.39 -20.75 -14.86
CA ASN A 67 -12.04 -22.04 -15.45
C ASN A 67 -11.21 -22.85 -14.45
N THR A 68 -11.73 -24.01 -14.06
CA THR A 68 -11.08 -24.97 -13.17
C THR A 68 -10.17 -25.94 -13.92
N GLU A 69 -10.29 -26.01 -15.25
CA GLU A 69 -9.46 -26.87 -16.10
C GLU A 69 -8.23 -26.13 -16.61
N GLY A 70 -7.06 -26.64 -16.24
CA GLY A 70 -5.76 -26.13 -16.67
C GLY A 70 -5.26 -24.97 -15.81
N ALA A 71 -4.49 -24.08 -16.44
CA ALA A 71 -3.87 -22.95 -15.74
C ALA A 71 -4.92 -21.91 -15.32
N MET A 72 -4.84 -21.47 -14.07
CA MET A 72 -5.73 -20.47 -13.50
C MET A 72 -5.62 -19.16 -14.29
N LYS A 73 -6.74 -18.64 -14.76
CA LYS A 73 -6.75 -17.45 -15.62
C LYS A 73 -8.09 -16.72 -15.58
N TYR A 74 -8.04 -15.42 -15.78
CA TYR A 74 -9.20 -14.52 -15.79
C TYR A 74 -8.91 -13.29 -16.65
N VAL A 75 -9.95 -12.78 -17.31
CA VAL A 75 -9.91 -11.51 -18.05
C VAL A 75 -11.24 -10.80 -17.82
N ARG A 76 -11.18 -9.50 -17.54
CA ARG A 76 -12.34 -8.63 -17.43
C ARG A 76 -12.99 -8.46 -18.82
N ALA A 77 -14.32 -8.33 -18.88
CA ALA A 77 -15.07 -8.41 -20.14
C ALA A 77 -14.70 -7.35 -21.19
N ASP A 78 -14.18 -6.21 -20.75
CA ASP A 78 -13.73 -5.06 -21.55
C ASP A 78 -12.24 -5.14 -21.94
N VAL A 79 -11.51 -6.15 -21.47
CA VAL A 79 -10.07 -6.30 -21.70
C VAL A 79 -9.81 -7.35 -22.80
N SER A 80 -8.85 -7.06 -23.67
CA SER A 80 -8.46 -7.99 -24.73
C SER A 80 -7.87 -9.27 -24.16
N HIS A 81 -8.28 -10.42 -24.73
CA HIS A 81 -7.68 -11.73 -24.42
C HIS A 81 -6.18 -11.80 -24.78
N PHE A 82 -5.67 -10.84 -25.55
CA PHE A 82 -4.24 -10.72 -25.83
C PHE A 82 -3.41 -10.46 -24.58
N GLU A 83 -3.95 -9.74 -23.60
CA GLU A 83 -3.27 -9.42 -22.34
C GLU A 83 -2.97 -10.69 -21.52
N LEU A 84 -3.89 -11.64 -21.54
CA LEU A 84 -3.69 -12.96 -20.93
C LEU A 84 -2.57 -13.76 -21.61
N LYS A 85 -2.42 -13.63 -22.94
CA LYS A 85 -1.32 -14.28 -23.67
C LYS A 85 0.03 -13.68 -23.28
N LYS A 86 0.10 -12.36 -23.11
CA LYS A 86 1.30 -11.65 -22.62
C LYS A 86 1.68 -12.07 -21.21
N LEU A 87 0.70 -12.09 -20.29
CA LEU A 87 0.90 -12.59 -18.92
C LEU A 87 1.45 -14.03 -18.91
N ARG A 88 0.87 -14.92 -19.72
CA ARG A 88 1.33 -16.32 -19.84
C ARG A 88 2.77 -16.42 -20.38
N ARG A 89 3.15 -15.56 -21.31
CA ARG A 89 4.51 -15.52 -21.90
C ARG A 89 5.55 -14.93 -20.96
N GLY A 90 5.11 -14.18 -19.93
CA GLY A 90 6.01 -13.43 -19.07
C GLY A 90 6.42 -12.07 -19.65
N ASP A 91 5.70 -11.57 -20.66
CA ASP A 91 5.98 -10.26 -21.27
C ASP A 91 5.76 -9.12 -20.27
N TYR A 92 4.95 -9.36 -19.24
CA TYR A 92 4.77 -8.47 -18.09
C TYR A 92 5.68 -8.89 -16.94
N SER A 93 6.67 -8.05 -16.64
CA SER A 93 7.49 -8.20 -15.44
C SER A 93 6.78 -7.55 -14.24
N PRO A 94 6.51 -8.31 -13.17
CA PRO A 94 5.91 -7.75 -11.96
C PRO A 94 6.90 -6.83 -11.24
N GLU A 95 6.46 -5.63 -10.85
CA GLU A 95 7.27 -4.69 -10.07
C GLU A 95 7.00 -4.85 -8.56
N LEU A 96 5.79 -5.30 -8.21
CA LEU A 96 5.38 -5.55 -6.84
C LEU A 96 5.13 -7.04 -6.61
N PHE A 97 5.61 -7.54 -5.47
CA PHE A 97 5.46 -8.92 -5.04
C PHE A 97 4.73 -8.95 -3.70
N LEU A 98 3.63 -9.69 -3.65
CA LEU A 98 2.89 -9.95 -2.44
C LEU A 98 2.98 -11.42 -2.08
N ASP A 99 3.37 -11.69 -0.84
CA ASP A 99 3.38 -13.03 -0.30
C ASP A 99 2.26 -13.22 0.72
N LEU A 100 1.35 -14.13 0.40
CA LEU A 100 0.20 -14.47 1.23
C LEU A 100 0.42 -15.75 2.04
N HIS A 101 1.54 -16.46 1.86
CA HIS A 101 1.74 -17.73 2.55
C HIS A 101 1.69 -17.55 4.07
N GLY A 102 1.00 -18.47 4.75
CA GLY A 102 0.87 -18.43 6.22
C GLY A 102 -0.11 -17.37 6.75
N LEU A 103 -0.66 -16.50 5.91
CA LEU A 103 -1.68 -15.55 6.33
C LEU A 103 -3.04 -16.23 6.50
N THR A 104 -3.84 -15.69 7.41
CA THR A 104 -5.27 -16.02 7.47
C THR A 104 -6.01 -15.43 6.28
N GLN A 105 -7.19 -15.95 5.95
CA GLN A 105 -8.00 -15.41 4.84
C GLN A 105 -8.31 -13.91 5.01
N MET A 106 -8.61 -13.49 6.24
CA MET A 106 -8.89 -12.08 6.55
C MET A 106 -7.66 -11.20 6.31
N GLN A 107 -6.48 -11.62 6.77
CA GLN A 107 -5.22 -10.89 6.53
C GLN A 107 -4.89 -10.85 5.04
N ALA A 108 -5.04 -11.98 4.35
CA ALA A 108 -4.75 -12.06 2.91
C ALA A 108 -5.62 -11.08 2.09
N LYS A 109 -6.90 -10.92 2.43
CA LYS A 109 -7.77 -9.91 1.81
C LYS A 109 -7.29 -8.49 2.05
N GLN A 110 -6.88 -8.18 3.27
CA GLN A 110 -6.37 -6.86 3.62
C GLN A 110 -5.07 -6.55 2.88
N GLU A 111 -4.16 -7.50 2.79
CA GLU A 111 -2.90 -7.36 2.05
C GLU A 111 -3.13 -7.28 0.54
N LEU A 112 -4.08 -8.05 0.00
CA LEU A 112 -4.45 -7.98 -1.41
C LEU A 112 -5.05 -6.61 -1.77
N GLY A 113 -5.90 -6.05 -0.89
CA GLY A 113 -6.44 -4.71 -1.05
C GLY A 113 -5.35 -3.65 -0.98
N ALA A 114 -4.41 -3.79 -0.04
CA ALA A 114 -3.26 -2.90 0.08
C ALA A 114 -2.37 -2.95 -1.17
N LEU A 115 -2.12 -4.14 -1.73
CA LEU A 115 -1.36 -4.30 -2.96
C LEU A 115 -2.02 -3.55 -4.12
N ILE A 116 -3.33 -3.73 -4.33
CA ILE A 116 -4.02 -3.08 -5.45
C ILE A 116 -4.03 -1.56 -5.28
N ALA A 117 -4.27 -1.07 -4.05
CA ALA A 117 -4.18 0.35 -3.75
C ALA A 117 -2.77 0.91 -4.00
N ALA A 118 -1.72 0.18 -3.60
CA ALA A 118 -0.33 0.55 -3.84
C ALA A 118 -0.02 0.59 -5.34
N CYS A 119 -0.44 -0.42 -6.11
CA CYS A 119 -0.24 -0.48 -7.55
C CYS A 119 -0.88 0.73 -8.25
N ARG A 120 -2.11 1.10 -7.87
CA ARG A 120 -2.77 2.28 -8.42
C ARG A 120 -2.07 3.59 -8.08
N ARG A 121 -1.56 3.71 -6.86
CA ARG A 121 -0.87 4.92 -6.41
C ARG A 121 0.51 5.08 -7.03
N GLU A 122 1.21 3.98 -7.24
CA GLU A 122 2.58 3.95 -7.78
C GLU A 122 2.59 3.76 -9.30
N HIS A 123 1.41 3.70 -9.94
CA HIS A 123 1.24 3.46 -11.37
C HIS A 123 1.87 2.15 -11.85
N VAL A 124 1.91 1.14 -10.98
CA VAL A 124 2.39 -0.21 -11.29
C VAL A 124 1.26 -1.01 -11.92
N PHE A 125 1.51 -1.51 -13.13
CA PHE A 125 0.55 -2.28 -13.91
C PHE A 125 0.56 -3.79 -13.61
N CYS A 126 1.72 -4.35 -13.24
CA CYS A 126 1.87 -5.78 -13.02
C CYS A 126 2.38 -6.07 -11.61
N ALA A 127 1.66 -6.96 -10.91
CA ALA A 127 2.05 -7.47 -9.61
C ALA A 127 2.02 -9.01 -9.58
N CYS A 128 2.88 -9.59 -8.77
CA CYS A 128 2.90 -11.02 -8.49
C CYS A 128 2.30 -11.30 -7.11
N VAL A 129 1.31 -12.19 -7.06
CA VAL A 129 0.66 -12.62 -5.82
C VAL A 129 0.98 -14.08 -5.56
N MET A 130 1.78 -14.36 -4.53
CA MET A 130 2.17 -15.71 -4.12
C MET A 130 1.22 -16.18 -3.02
N HIS A 131 0.44 -17.23 -3.29
CA HIS A 131 -0.44 -17.86 -2.29
C HIS A 131 0.17 -19.12 -1.66
N GLY A 132 1.28 -19.62 -2.24
CA GLY A 132 2.01 -20.78 -1.77
C GLY A 132 1.31 -22.12 -2.02
N HIS A 133 1.95 -23.19 -1.55
CA HIS A 133 1.54 -24.60 -1.76
C HIS A 133 0.86 -25.25 -0.55
N GLY A 134 0.49 -24.48 0.49
CA GLY A 134 0.00 -25.02 1.77
C GLY A 134 -1.35 -25.76 1.69
N LYS A 135 -2.29 -25.49 2.60
CA LYS A 135 -3.62 -26.15 2.61
C LYS A 135 -4.53 -25.82 1.40
N HIS A 136 -3.98 -25.20 0.36
CA HIS A 136 -4.67 -24.73 -0.85
C HIS A 136 -5.87 -23.80 -0.64
N ILE A 137 -6.13 -23.34 0.59
CA ILE A 137 -7.22 -22.39 0.89
C ILE A 137 -7.00 -21.08 0.12
N LEU A 138 -5.83 -20.45 0.28
CA LEU A 138 -5.51 -19.22 -0.45
C LEU A 138 -5.36 -19.45 -1.95
N LYS A 139 -4.83 -20.62 -2.37
CA LYS A 139 -4.78 -21.01 -3.78
C LYS A 139 -6.17 -21.00 -4.44
N GLN A 140 -7.20 -21.42 -3.72
CA GLN A 140 -8.58 -21.44 -4.22
C GLN A 140 -9.27 -20.08 -4.09
N GLN A 141 -9.03 -19.35 -2.99
CA GLN A 141 -9.76 -18.12 -2.67
C GLN A 141 -9.19 -16.87 -3.34
N THR A 142 -7.86 -16.74 -3.42
CA THR A 142 -7.20 -15.57 -4.03
C THR A 142 -7.68 -15.26 -5.45
N PRO A 143 -7.80 -16.24 -6.37
CA PRO A 143 -8.37 -16.00 -7.71
C PRO A 143 -9.82 -15.50 -7.68
N LEU A 144 -10.64 -16.03 -6.75
CA LEU A 144 -12.05 -15.64 -6.61
C LEU A 144 -12.18 -14.19 -6.15
N TRP A 145 -11.34 -13.77 -5.19
CA TRP A 145 -11.30 -12.38 -4.72
C TRP A 145 -10.77 -11.43 -5.79
N LEU A 146 -9.69 -11.79 -6.49
CA LEU A 146 -9.12 -10.98 -7.56
C LEU A 146 -10.12 -10.70 -8.68
N ALA A 147 -10.92 -11.69 -9.08
CA ALA A 147 -11.92 -11.54 -10.13
C ALA A 147 -13.13 -10.65 -9.73
N GLN A 148 -13.30 -10.34 -8.45
CA GLN A 148 -14.34 -9.43 -7.95
C GLN A 148 -13.90 -7.96 -7.99
N HIS A 149 -12.60 -7.70 -8.00
CA HIS A 149 -12.09 -6.35 -7.81
C HIS A 149 -12.15 -5.54 -9.11
N PRO A 150 -12.75 -4.34 -9.11
CA PRO A 150 -12.99 -3.59 -10.35
C PRO A 150 -11.69 -3.22 -11.06
N HIS A 151 -10.61 -2.93 -10.32
CA HIS A 151 -9.32 -2.54 -10.90
C HIS A 151 -8.45 -3.72 -11.40
N VAL A 152 -8.90 -4.96 -11.26
CA VAL A 152 -8.15 -6.11 -11.80
C VAL A 152 -8.61 -6.35 -13.24
N MET A 153 -7.69 -6.16 -14.20
CA MET A 153 -7.96 -6.31 -15.63
C MET A 153 -7.89 -7.77 -16.08
N ALA A 154 -6.85 -8.47 -15.64
CA ALA A 154 -6.61 -9.86 -15.98
C ALA A 154 -5.65 -10.48 -14.97
N PHE A 155 -5.68 -11.81 -14.85
CA PHE A 155 -4.61 -12.54 -14.18
C PHE A 155 -4.38 -13.89 -14.83
N HIS A 156 -3.18 -14.43 -14.67
CA HIS A 156 -2.82 -15.76 -15.12
C HIS A 156 -1.90 -16.41 -14.09
N GLN A 157 -1.90 -17.74 -14.04
CA GLN A 157 -0.86 -18.52 -13.35
C GLN A 157 0.52 -18.00 -13.75
N ALA A 158 1.34 -17.69 -12.76
CA ALA A 158 2.64 -17.10 -13.00
C ALA A 158 3.55 -18.06 -13.79
N PRO A 159 4.49 -17.54 -14.61
CA PRO A 159 5.61 -18.30 -15.12
C PRO A 159 6.44 -18.93 -13.99
N LYS A 160 7.22 -19.97 -14.31
CA LYS A 160 8.08 -20.64 -13.32
C LYS A 160 9.07 -19.68 -12.65
N GLU A 161 9.47 -18.63 -13.35
CA GLU A 161 10.36 -17.57 -12.87
C GLU A 161 9.78 -16.78 -11.69
N TYR A 162 8.45 -16.67 -11.62
CA TYR A 162 7.74 -15.88 -10.61
C TYR A 162 6.89 -16.75 -9.66
N GLY A 163 7.19 -18.05 -9.55
CA GLY A 163 6.54 -18.94 -8.57
C GLY A 163 5.56 -19.97 -9.16
N GLY A 164 5.31 -19.96 -10.47
CA GLY A 164 4.58 -21.03 -11.14
C GLY A 164 3.15 -21.25 -10.62
N ASP A 165 2.84 -22.48 -10.25
CA ASP A 165 1.53 -22.89 -9.71
C ASP A 165 1.21 -22.34 -8.31
N ALA A 166 2.20 -21.79 -7.60
CA ALA A 166 2.01 -21.15 -6.29
C ALA A 166 1.75 -19.64 -6.37
N ALA A 167 1.71 -19.07 -7.58
CA ALA A 167 1.61 -17.64 -7.77
C ALA A 167 0.74 -17.25 -8.98
N LEU A 168 0.24 -16.01 -8.93
CA LEU A 168 -0.54 -15.39 -9.99
C LEU A 168 0.13 -14.08 -10.40
N LEU A 169 0.30 -13.87 -11.70
CA LEU A 169 0.57 -12.54 -12.25
C LEU A 169 -0.76 -11.83 -12.46
N VAL A 170 -0.88 -10.64 -11.88
CA VAL A 170 -2.09 -9.82 -11.88
C VAL A 170 -1.81 -8.52 -12.63
N LEU A 171 -2.71 -8.19 -13.55
CA LEU A 171 -2.73 -6.94 -14.29
C LEU A 171 -3.73 -5.99 -13.67
N ILE A 172 -3.27 -4.80 -13.31
CA ILE A 172 -4.03 -3.80 -12.58
C ILE A 172 -4.24 -2.57 -13.46
N GLU A 173 -5.48 -2.09 -13.47
CA GLU A 173 -5.87 -0.88 -14.17
C GLU A 173 -5.35 0.36 -13.43
N VAL A 174 -4.56 1.15 -14.15
CA VAL A 174 -4.02 2.44 -13.70
C VAL A 174 -4.52 3.54 -14.65
N GLU A 175 -4.65 4.78 -14.16
CA GLU A 175 -5.26 5.89 -14.93
C GLU A 175 -4.49 6.25 -16.22
N GLU A 176 -3.20 5.91 -16.29
CA GLU A 176 -2.35 6.05 -17.47
C GLU A 176 -1.94 4.68 -18.02
N TRP A 177 -2.90 3.76 -18.22
CA TRP A 177 -2.59 2.46 -18.83
C TRP A 177 -2.17 2.63 -20.29
N GLN A 178 -0.87 2.49 -20.56
CA GLN A 178 -0.32 2.25 -21.90
C GLN A 178 0.29 0.85 -21.92
N PRO A 179 -0.16 -0.06 -22.80
CA PRO A 179 0.45 -1.37 -22.91
C PRO A 179 1.91 -1.22 -23.35
N PRO A 180 2.87 -1.96 -22.76
CA PRO A 180 4.26 -1.89 -23.16
C PRO A 180 4.40 -2.27 -24.64
N GLU A 181 5.12 -1.45 -25.39
CA GLU A 181 5.55 -1.78 -26.75
C GLU A 181 6.59 -2.90 -26.65
N LEU A 182 6.31 -4.03 -27.30
CA LEU A 182 7.26 -5.13 -27.39
C LEU A 182 8.43 -4.68 -28.30
N PRO A 183 9.69 -5.01 -27.96
CA PRO A 183 10.82 -4.78 -28.86
C PRO A 183 10.72 -5.57 -30.18
#